data_AF-A0A6H1ZDI2-F1
#
_entry.id   AF-A0A6H1ZDI2-F1
#
_cell.length_a   1.000
_cell.length_b   1.000
_cell.length_c   1.000
_cell.angle_alpha   90.00
_cell.angle_beta   90.00
_cell.angle_gamma   90.00
#
_symmetry.space_group_name_H-M   'P 1'
#
loop_
_entity.id
_entity.type
_entity.pdbx_description
1 polymer ?
#
loop_
_entity_poly.entity_id
_entity_poly.type
_entity_poly.pdbx_seq_one_letter_code
_entity_poly.pdbx_strand_id
1 'polypeptide(L)' 'MMDFYERADRQDAVGQAEKDGRVADSLDVRMSLLERVSKGEITINEAKKQLEQIKQKAKSIGKITRNQAWKGH' A
#
# COMPACT_ATOMS: atom_id res chain seq x y z
N MET A 1 -0.70 -24.23 2.43
CA MET A 1 -1.22 -23.64 1.18
C MET A 1 -2.48 -22.90 1.56
N MET A 2 -2.59 -21.58 1.35
CA MET A 2 -3.87 -20.90 1.62
C MET A 2 -4.90 -21.33 0.62
N ASP A 3 -6.12 -21.57 1.08
CA ASP A 3 -7.23 -21.90 0.21
C ASP A 3 -7.76 -20.64 -0.52
N PHE A 4 -8.84 -20.81 -1.27
CA PHE A 4 -9.45 -19.70 -2.00
C PHE A 4 -10.16 -18.70 -1.06
N TYR A 5 -10.83 -19.21 -0.01
CA TYR A 5 -11.62 -18.40 0.91
C TYR A 5 -10.71 -17.56 1.82
N GLU A 6 -9.65 -18.12 2.36
CA GLU A 6 -8.66 -17.40 3.16
C GLU A 6 -7.99 -16.25 2.38
N ARG A 7 -7.84 -16.40 1.07
CA ARG A 7 -7.32 -15.34 0.20
C ARG A 7 -8.35 -14.23 -0.02
N ALA A 8 -9.62 -14.57 -0.21
CA ALA A 8 -10.69 -13.59 -0.35
C ALA A 8 -10.83 -12.75 0.93
N ASP A 9 -10.85 -13.38 2.09
CA ASP A 9 -10.96 -12.70 3.39
C ASP A 9 -9.80 -11.71 3.62
N ARG A 10 -8.58 -12.09 3.24
CA ARG A 10 -7.42 -11.19 3.32
C ARG A 10 -7.47 -10.04 2.32
N GLN A 11 -8.04 -10.26 1.13
CA GLN A 11 -8.27 -9.17 0.17
C GLN A 11 -9.27 -8.17 0.72
N ASP A 12 -10.35 -8.64 1.34
CA ASP A 12 -11.35 -7.80 1.98
C ASP A 12 -10.77 -7.05 3.18
N ALA A 13 -9.97 -7.70 4.01
CA ALA A 13 -9.27 -7.05 5.12
C ALA A 13 -8.33 -5.92 4.66
N VAL A 14 -7.59 -6.13 3.56
CA VAL A 14 -6.77 -5.09 2.94
C VAL A 14 -7.66 -3.95 2.44
N GLY A 15 -8.72 -4.26 1.70
CA GLY A 15 -9.64 -3.25 1.17
C GLY A 15 -10.28 -2.42 2.28
N GLN A 16 -10.67 -3.05 3.39
CA GLN A 16 -11.23 -2.35 4.54
C GLN A 16 -10.18 -1.48 5.24
N ALA A 17 -8.96 -1.97 5.44
CA ALA A 17 -7.88 -1.18 6.03
C ALA A 17 -7.51 0.05 5.18
N GLU A 18 -7.60 -0.07 3.84
CA GLU A 18 -7.43 1.06 2.92
C GLU A 18 -8.57 2.07 3.06
N LYS A 19 -9.83 1.62 3.07
CA LYS A 19 -11.01 2.49 3.29
C LYS A 19 -10.97 3.20 4.64
N ASP A 20 -10.49 2.52 5.67
CA ASP A 20 -10.35 3.07 7.02
C ASP A 20 -9.14 4.02 7.15
N GLY A 21 -8.39 4.26 6.07
CA GLY A 21 -7.25 5.17 6.04
C GLY A 21 -6.02 4.68 6.82
N ARG A 22 -6.01 3.41 7.25
CA ARG A 22 -4.96 2.80 8.08
C ARG A 22 -3.72 2.38 7.28
N VAL A 23 -3.85 2.25 5.96
CA VAL A 23 -2.75 1.82 5.08
C VAL A 23 -1.97 3.02 4.55
N ALA A 24 -0.66 3.07 4.82
CA ALA A 24 0.21 4.16 4.38
C ALA A 24 0.54 4.08 2.88
N ASP A 25 0.78 2.88 2.34
CA ASP A 25 1.09 2.64 0.92
C ASP A 25 -0.11 2.07 0.15
N SER A 26 -1.27 2.73 0.33
CA SER A 26 -2.54 2.32 -0.24
C SER A 26 -2.53 2.29 -1.77
N LEU A 27 -3.56 1.71 -2.38
CA LEU A 27 -3.71 1.73 -3.83
C LEU A 27 -3.68 3.16 -4.38
N ASP A 28 -4.40 4.09 -3.76
CA ASP A 28 -4.47 5.49 -4.20
C ASP A 28 -3.10 6.17 -4.17
N VAL A 29 -2.30 5.91 -3.13
CA VAL A 29 -0.92 6.42 -3.03
C VAL A 29 -0.06 5.86 -4.17
N ARG A 30 -0.19 4.57 -4.47
CA ARG A 30 0.55 3.94 -5.58
C ARG A 30 0.13 4.50 -6.93
N MET A 31 -1.18 4.69 -7.13
CA MET A 31 -1.73 5.27 -8.35
C MET A 31 -1.27 6.71 -8.54
N SER A 32 -1.26 7.54 -7.50
CA SER A 32 -0.73 8.91 -7.57
C SER A 32 0.74 8.93 -7.98
N LEU A 33 1.59 8.04 -7.43
CA LEU A 33 2.99 7.94 -7.83
C LEU A 33 3.14 7.54 -9.30
N LEU A 34 2.35 6.57 -9.77
CA LEU A 34 2.36 6.13 -11.17
C LEU A 34 1.82 7.21 -12.12
N GLU A 35 0.83 7.98 -11.71
CA GLU A 35 0.33 9.11 -12.49
C GLU A 35 1.44 10.15 -12.72
N ARG A 36 2.21 10.47 -11.69
CA ARG A 36 3.37 11.38 -11.79
C ARG A 36 4.47 10.81 -12.70
N VAL A 37 4.68 9.49 -12.67
CA VAL A 37 5.56 8.81 -13.63
C VAL A 37 5.04 8.95 -15.05
N SER A 38 3.74 8.72 -15.28
CA SER A 38 3.11 8.83 -16.59
C SER A 38 3.18 10.26 -17.15
N LYS A 39 3.17 11.27 -16.28
CA LYS A 39 3.36 12.69 -16.65
C LYS A 39 4.83 13.06 -16.89
N GLY A 40 5.77 12.17 -16.60
CA GLY A 40 7.20 12.43 -16.68
C GLY A 40 7.74 13.34 -15.56
N GLU A 41 6.96 13.58 -14.51
CA GLU A 41 7.38 14.43 -13.37
C GLU A 41 8.44 13.75 -12.52
N ILE A 42 8.37 12.42 -12.42
CA ILE A 42 9.33 11.58 -11.69
C ILE A 42 9.62 10.31 -12.51
N THR A 43 10.79 9.75 -12.32
CA THR A 43 11.14 8.44 -12.85
C THR A 43 10.48 7.32 -12.04
N ILE A 44 10.36 6.14 -12.65
CA ILE A 44 9.89 4.94 -11.94
C ILE A 44 10.75 4.58 -10.71
N ASN A 45 12.05 4.90 -10.76
CA ASN A 45 12.98 4.66 -9.65
C ASN A 45 12.72 5.63 -8.48
N GLU A 46 12.44 6.90 -8.78
CA GLU A 46 12.04 7.88 -7.77
C GLU A 46 10.69 7.53 -7.15
N ALA A 47 9.72 7.06 -7.95
CA ALA A 47 8.45 6.57 -7.44
C ALA A 47 8.64 5.39 -6.46
N LYS A 48 9.48 4.41 -6.81
CA LYS A 48 9.83 3.29 -5.92
C LYS A 48 10.48 3.78 -4.62
N LYS A 49 11.41 4.74 -4.71
CA LYS A 49 12.09 5.34 -3.54
C LYS A 49 11.10 6.07 -2.63
N GLN A 50 10.18 6.86 -3.20
CA GLN A 50 9.14 7.56 -2.45
C GLN A 50 8.18 6.56 -1.77
N LEU A 51 7.76 5.51 -2.49
CA LEU A 51 6.93 4.45 -1.93
C LEU A 51 7.61 3.74 -0.75
N GLU A 52 8.91 3.49 -0.85
CA GLU A 52 9.68 2.87 0.24
C GLU A 52 9.78 3.79 1.47
N GLN A 53 10.00 5.08 1.27
CA GLN A 53 9.98 6.06 2.37
C GLN A 53 8.62 6.11 3.07
N ILE A 54 7.52 6.03 2.31
CA ILE A 54 6.15 5.98 2.87
C ILE A 54 5.99 4.73 3.75
N LYS A 55 6.43 3.56 3.27
CA LYS A 55 6.38 2.31 4.04
C LYS A 55 7.19 2.39 5.32
N GLN A 56 8.41 2.93 5.26
CA GLN A 56 9.27 3.08 6.44
C GLN A 56 8.65 4.00 7.49
N LYS A 57 7.96 5.07 7.06
CA LYS A 57 7.27 6.00 7.96
C LYS A 57 5.94 5.49 8.48
N ALA A 58 5.35 4.43 7.92
CA ALA A 58 4.03 3.93 8.29
C ALA A 58 3.89 3.75 9.81
N LYS A 59 4.83 3.04 10.43
CA LYS A 59 4.82 2.78 11.88
C LYS A 59 4.89 4.07 12.71
N SER A 60 5.73 5.03 12.32
CA SER A 60 5.89 6.27 13.09
C SER A 60 4.64 7.17 13.04
N ILE A 61 3.80 7.02 12.01
CA ILE A 61 2.55 7.77 11.86
C ILE A 61 1.31 6.95 12.27
N GLY A 62 1.49 5.82 12.97
CA GLY A 62 0.39 4.97 13.44
C GLY A 62 -0.36 4.23 12.33
N LYS A 63 0.24 4.08 11.14
CA LYS A 63 -0.32 3.35 10.00
C LYS A 63 0.41 2.03 9.77
N ILE A 64 -0.22 1.14 9.02
CA ILE A 64 0.35 -0.12 8.57
C ILE A 64 0.62 -0.08 7.06
N THR A 65 1.44 -1.00 6.58
CA THR A 65 1.60 -1.20 5.13
C THR A 65 0.53 -2.13 4.57
N ARG A 66 0.28 -2.07 3.27
CA ARG A 66 -0.65 -2.98 2.56
C ARG A 66 -0.25 -4.45 2.74
N ASN A 67 1.05 -4.72 2.81
CA ASN A 67 1.59 -6.05 3.06
C ASN A 67 1.33 -6.52 4.51
N GLN A 68 1.41 -5.62 5.48
CA GLN A 68 1.05 -5.93 6.87
C GLN A 68 -0.45 -6.18 7.02
N ALA A 69 -1.29 -5.36 6.37
CA ALA A 69 -2.73 -5.58 6.30
C ALA A 69 -3.06 -6.97 5.71
N TRP A 70 -2.39 -7.37 4.63
CA TRP A 70 -2.54 -8.71 4.03
C TRP A 70 -2.14 -9.85 4.98
N LYS A 71 -1.06 -9.64 5.75
CA LYS A 71 -0.55 -10.64 6.68
C LYS A 71 -1.37 -10.73 7.98
N GLY A 72 -2.07 -9.66 8.36
CA GLY A 72 -2.81 -9.53 9.61
C GLY A 72 -1.96 -9.08 10.80
N HIS A 73 -0.93 -8.24 10.54
CA HIS A 73 0.01 -7.73 11.55
C HIS A 73 -0.03 -6.22 11.70
#